data_AF-A0A2M8ELT2-F1
#
_entry.id   AF-A0A2M8ELT2-F1
#
_cell.length_a   1.000
_cell.length_b   1.000
_cell.length_c   1.000
_cell.angle_alpha   90.00
_cell.angle_beta   90.00
_cell.angle_gamma   90.00
#
_symmetry.space_group_name_H-M   'P 1'
#
loop_
_entity.id
_entity.type
_entity.pdbx_description
1 polymer ?
#
loop_
_entity_poly.entity_id
_entity_poly.type
_entity_poly.pdbx_seq_one_letter_code
_entity_poly.pdbx_strand_id
1 'polypeptide(L)'
;MNYVNEKDTRKRWIDTKLIKSGWTKIVDYSDGLNLSTLHKTAVRELLTQDGFADYALYLNGKPYAIVEAKKLGLNPQNVLQQAHRYAETVNEGLGDFNNYKVPFVYSTNGELIWFEDLRLEKSRSRPVQQFHTPKAIVE
;
A
#
# COMPACT_ATOMS: atom_id res chain seq x y z
N MET A 1 -28.12 -16.29 -2.64
CA MET A 1 -26.67 -16.50 -2.82
C MET A 1 -26.04 -15.15 -3.08
N ASN A 2 -25.34 -14.57 -2.10
CA ASN A 2 -24.65 -13.30 -2.31
C ASN A 2 -23.41 -13.57 -3.17
N TYR A 3 -23.48 -13.19 -4.45
CA TYR A 3 -22.33 -13.25 -5.35
C TYR A 3 -21.32 -12.22 -4.88
N VAL A 4 -20.28 -12.66 -4.17
CA VAL A 4 -19.14 -11.80 -3.82
C VAL A 4 -18.33 -11.63 -5.11
N ASN A 5 -18.21 -10.39 -5.59
CA ASN A 5 -17.45 -10.15 -6.81
C ASN A 5 -15.94 -10.36 -6.58
N GLU A 6 -15.18 -10.51 -7.67
CA GLU A 6 -13.73 -10.75 -7.63
C GLU A 6 -12.97 -9.64 -6.87
N LYS A 7 -13.42 -8.39 -6.99
CA LYS A 7 -12.81 -7.23 -6.32
C LYS A 7 -12.91 -7.36 -4.79
N ASP A 8 -14.09 -7.70 -4.28
CA ASP A 8 -14.33 -7.87 -2.85
C ASP A 8 -13.57 -9.06 -2.28
N THR A 9 -13.47 -10.14 -3.05
CA THR A 9 -12.67 -11.32 -2.67
C THR A 9 -11.18 -10.97 -2.58
N ARG A 10 -10.65 -10.26 -3.58
CA ARG A 10 -9.27 -9.77 -3.58
C ARG A 10 -8.99 -8.84 -2.39
N LYS A 11 -9.89 -7.89 -2.11
CA LYS A 11 -9.77 -6.97 -0.96
C LYS A 11 -9.64 -7.75 0.35
N ARG A 12 -10.50 -8.75 0.57
CA ARG A 12 -10.45 -9.63 1.77
C ARG A 12 -9.14 -10.41 1.90
N TRP A 13 -8.58 -10.88 0.79
CA TRP A 13 -7.29 -11.58 0.82
C TRP A 13 -6.13 -10.65 1.15
N ILE A 14 -6.11 -9.46 0.57
CA ILE A 14 -5.09 -8.44 0.86
C ILE A 14 -5.16 -8.04 2.33
N ASP A 15 -6.37 -7.75 2.83
CA ASP A 15 -6.62 -7.44 4.23
C ASP A 15 -6.04 -8.53 5.15
N THR A 16 -6.34 -9.79 4.85
CA THR A 16 -5.85 -10.94 5.63
C THR A 16 -4.32 -10.99 5.64
N LYS A 17 -3.66 -10.73 4.51
CA LYS A 17 -2.20 -10.72 4.40
C LYS A 17 -1.56 -9.55 5.15
N LEU A 18 -2.19 -8.38 5.12
CA LEU A 18 -1.75 -7.20 5.89
C LEU A 18 -1.81 -7.47 7.40
N ILE A 19 -2.96 -7.98 7.89
CA ILE A 19 -3.12 -8.36 9.31
C ILE A 19 -2.06 -9.39 9.72
N LYS A 20 -1.88 -10.46 8.93
CA LYS A 20 -0.87 -11.50 9.19
C LYS A 20 0.57 -10.96 9.22
N SER A 21 0.83 -9.85 8.52
CA SER A 21 2.13 -9.18 8.50
C SER A 21 2.30 -8.16 9.63
N GLY A 22 1.35 -8.08 10.58
CA GLY A 22 1.44 -7.22 11.76
C GLY A 22 0.84 -5.83 11.60
N TRP A 23 0.14 -5.55 10.49
CA TRP A 23 -0.69 -4.35 10.34
C TRP A 23 -2.01 -4.59 11.08
N THR A 24 -2.02 -4.34 12.39
CA THR A 24 -3.07 -4.77 13.32
C THR A 24 -4.45 -4.15 13.10
N LYS A 25 -4.56 -3.07 12.33
CA LYS A 25 -5.82 -2.36 12.08
C LYS A 25 -5.99 -2.12 10.57
N ILE A 26 -7.23 -2.20 10.11
CA ILE A 26 -7.61 -1.76 8.77
C ILE A 26 -8.82 -0.85 8.91
N VAL A 27 -8.73 0.34 8.33
CA VAL A 27 -9.79 1.36 8.38
C VAL A 27 -10.05 1.89 6.97
N ASP A 28 -11.25 2.37 6.70
CA ASP A 28 -11.55 3.07 5.46
C ASP A 28 -11.27 4.57 5.65
N TYR A 29 -10.72 5.23 4.63
CA TYR A 29 -10.52 6.68 4.65
C TYR A 29 -11.87 7.40 4.76
N SER A 30 -11.86 8.52 5.48
CA SER A 30 -12.93 9.52 5.49
C SER A 30 -12.34 10.88 5.85
N ASP A 31 -12.99 11.98 5.48
CA ASP A 31 -12.45 13.34 5.69
C ASP A 31 -12.20 13.70 7.17
N GLY A 32 -12.85 12.99 8.11
CA GLY A 32 -12.65 13.16 9.55
C GLY A 32 -11.62 12.20 10.16
N LEU A 33 -11.01 11.31 9.38
CA LEU A 33 -10.06 10.34 9.91
C LEU A 33 -8.77 11.04 10.36
N ASN A 34 -8.49 10.99 11.66
CA ASN A 34 -7.26 11.57 12.20
C ASN A 34 -6.04 10.67 11.90
N LEU A 35 -5.41 10.91 10.74
CA LEU A 35 -4.27 10.16 10.23
C LEU A 35 -3.05 10.20 11.18
N SER A 36 -2.86 11.28 11.93
CA SER A 36 -1.72 11.45 12.86
C SER A 36 -1.71 10.45 14.02
N THR A 37 -2.85 9.82 14.32
CA THR A 37 -2.99 8.84 15.41
C THR A 37 -2.76 7.40 14.97
N LEU A 38 -2.59 7.18 13.66
CA LEU A 38 -2.55 5.83 13.10
C LEU A 38 -1.20 5.15 13.36
N HIS A 39 -1.25 3.93 13.89
CA HIS A 39 -0.06 3.13 14.18
C HIS A 39 -0.35 1.67 13.84
N LYS A 40 0.50 1.07 12.98
CA LYS A 40 0.31 -0.28 12.46
C LYS A 40 -1.08 -0.44 11.82
N THR A 41 -1.51 0.58 11.07
CA THR A 41 -2.83 0.65 10.44
C THR A 41 -2.68 0.68 8.92
N ALA A 42 -3.45 -0.14 8.20
CA ALA A 42 -3.68 0.05 6.78
C ALA A 42 -4.95 0.90 6.56
N VAL A 43 -4.84 2.01 5.86
CA VAL A 43 -5.97 2.86 5.47
C VAL A 43 -6.36 2.47 4.06
N ARG A 44 -7.59 2.00 3.84
CA ARG A 44 -8.13 1.72 2.52
C ARG A 44 -8.61 2.99 1.85
N GLU A 45 -8.49 3.03 0.53
CA GLU A 45 -9.04 4.09 -0.31
C GLU A 45 -8.52 5.46 0.17
N LEU A 46 -7.20 5.57 0.41
CA LEU A 46 -6.60 6.81 0.88
C LEU A 46 -6.62 7.84 -0.25
N LEU A 47 -7.18 9.03 0.03
CA LEU A 47 -7.14 10.15 -0.90
C LEU A 47 -5.71 10.70 -1.07
N THR A 48 -5.27 10.78 -2.33
CA THR A 48 -4.03 11.44 -2.79
C THR A 48 -4.40 12.55 -3.79
N GLN A 49 -3.43 13.35 -4.25
CA GLN A 49 -3.70 14.39 -5.25
C GLN A 49 -4.13 13.82 -6.61
N ASP A 50 -3.74 12.58 -6.94
CA ASP A 50 -4.01 11.94 -8.23
C ASP A 50 -5.09 10.84 -8.19
N GLY A 51 -5.84 10.77 -7.08
CA GLY A 51 -6.93 9.82 -6.86
C GLY A 51 -6.80 9.03 -5.57
N PHE A 52 -7.48 7.88 -5.51
CA PHE A 52 -7.50 7.04 -4.32
C PHE A 52 -6.54 5.86 -4.46
N ALA A 53 -5.61 5.75 -3.52
CA ALA A 53 -4.76 4.57 -3.36
C ALA A 53 -5.56 3.45 -2.69
N ASP A 54 -5.41 2.20 -3.12
CA ASP A 54 -6.18 1.09 -2.56
C ASP A 54 -5.88 0.90 -1.07
N TYR A 55 -4.59 1.00 -0.68
CA TYR A 55 -4.18 1.10 0.71
C TYR A 55 -2.97 2.01 0.92
N ALA A 56 -2.89 2.61 2.10
CA ALA A 56 -1.67 3.23 2.64
C ALA A 56 -1.35 2.66 4.04
N LEU A 57 -0.08 2.34 4.28
CA LEU A 57 0.37 1.70 5.51
C LEU A 57 0.94 2.75 6.47
N TYR A 58 0.25 2.99 7.58
CA TYR A 58 0.56 4.04 8.55
C TYR A 58 1.28 3.51 9.79
N LEU A 59 2.36 4.19 10.15
CA LEU A 59 3.09 3.97 11.39
C LEU A 59 3.41 5.33 12.04
N ASN A 60 3.06 5.48 13.32
CA ASN A 60 3.29 6.70 14.09
C ASN A 60 2.77 7.97 13.38
N GLY A 61 1.58 7.88 12.80
CA GLY A 61 0.91 8.99 12.13
C GLY A 61 1.43 9.31 10.73
N LYS A 62 2.37 8.52 10.20
CA LYS A 62 2.98 8.75 8.89
C LYS A 62 2.76 7.58 7.92
N PRO A 63 2.50 7.85 6.64
CA PRO A 63 2.44 6.80 5.63
C PRO A 63 3.85 6.32 5.30
N TYR A 64 4.08 5.01 5.36
CA TYR A 64 5.35 4.39 4.98
C TYR A 64 5.27 3.64 3.65
N ALA A 65 4.07 3.24 3.24
CA ALA A 65 3.91 2.54 1.98
C ALA A 65 2.55 2.79 1.32
N ILE A 66 2.54 2.74 -0.01
CA ILE A 66 1.32 2.62 -0.83
C ILE A 66 1.19 1.17 -1.33
N VAL A 67 -0.02 0.62 -1.32
CA VAL A 67 -0.32 -0.71 -1.85
C VAL A 67 -1.47 -0.61 -2.86
N GLU A 68 -1.24 -1.09 -4.07
CA GLU A 68 -2.26 -1.15 -5.12
C GLU A 68 -2.74 -2.59 -5.38
N ALA A 69 -4.05 -2.77 -5.50
CA ALA A 69 -4.68 -4.05 -5.82
C ALA A 69 -4.88 -4.19 -7.33
N LYS A 70 -4.43 -5.30 -7.92
CA LYS A 70 -4.55 -5.59 -9.35
C LYS A 70 -5.40 -6.82 -9.63
N LYS A 71 -6.05 -6.86 -10.79
CA LYS A 71 -6.75 -8.06 -11.28
C LYS A 71 -5.78 -9.19 -11.60
N LEU A 72 -6.23 -10.43 -11.42
CA LEU A 72 -5.49 -11.61 -11.86
C LEU A 72 -5.28 -11.54 -13.38
N GLY A 73 -4.06 -11.83 -13.86
CA GLY A 73 -3.76 -11.93 -15.29
C GLY A 73 -3.33 -10.65 -16.03
N LEU A 74 -3.11 -9.52 -15.35
CA LEU A 74 -2.58 -8.32 -16.00
C LEU A 74 -1.04 -8.36 -16.19
N ASN A 75 -0.60 -7.80 -17.32
CA ASN A 75 0.78 -7.78 -17.81
C ASN A 75 1.76 -7.18 -16.78
N PRO A 76 2.88 -7.86 -16.45
CA PRO A 76 3.84 -7.41 -15.44
C PRO A 76 4.55 -6.09 -15.76
N GLN A 77 4.50 -5.63 -17.02
CA GLN A 77 5.31 -4.48 -17.47
C GLN A 77 5.03 -3.15 -16.75
N ASN A 78 3.92 -2.99 -16.02
CA ASN A 78 3.61 -1.76 -15.27
C ASN A 78 3.01 -2.04 -13.89
N VAL A 79 3.41 -3.14 -13.24
CA VAL A 79 2.75 -3.64 -12.02
C VAL A 79 2.71 -2.60 -10.88
N LEU A 80 3.71 -1.72 -10.77
CA LEU A 80 3.81 -0.69 -9.73
C LEU A 80 3.47 0.74 -10.18
N GLN A 81 3.20 1.00 -11.47
CA GLN A 81 3.07 2.37 -11.99
C GLN A 81 2.07 3.23 -11.21
N GLN A 82 0.92 2.66 -10.83
CA GLN A 82 -0.08 3.37 -10.05
C GLN A 82 0.36 3.62 -8.61
N ALA A 83 1.09 2.67 -8.00
CA ALA A 83 1.63 2.82 -6.67
C ALA A 83 2.72 3.91 -6.63
N HIS A 84 3.56 4.00 -7.68
CA HIS A 84 4.52 5.10 -7.85
C HIS A 84 3.83 6.46 -7.92
N ARG A 85 2.84 6.61 -8.81
CA ARG A 85 2.08 7.85 -8.94
C ARG A 85 1.47 8.32 -7.62
N TYR A 86 0.87 7.40 -6.87
CA TYR A 86 0.31 7.73 -5.56
C TYR A 86 1.38 7.97 -4.49
N ALA A 87 2.54 7.32 -4.57
CA ALA A 87 3.66 7.63 -3.71
C ALA A 87 4.22 9.05 -3.96
N GLU A 88 4.18 9.58 -5.17
CA GLU A 88 4.56 10.98 -5.49
C GLU A 88 3.53 11.99 -4.95
N THR A 89 2.25 11.59 -4.93
CA THR A 89 1.12 12.51 -4.72
C THR A 89 0.38 12.35 -3.40
N VAL A 90 0.80 11.43 -2.52
CA VAL A 90 0.21 11.28 -1.18
C VAL A 90 0.39 12.56 -0.36
N ASN A 91 -0.63 12.92 0.41
CA ASN A 91 -0.59 14.08 1.29
C ASN A 91 0.16 13.74 2.59
N GLU A 92 0.90 14.71 3.12
CA GLU A 92 1.65 14.58 4.39
C GLU A 92 2.57 13.35 4.46
N GLY A 93 3.29 13.09 3.38
CA GLY A 93 4.26 12.00 3.31
C GLY A 93 5.32 11.99 4.42
N LEU A 94 6.07 10.89 4.47
CA LEU A 94 7.13 10.69 5.45
C LEU A 94 8.36 11.57 5.14
N GLY A 95 8.66 11.83 3.87
CA GLY A 95 9.86 12.55 3.45
C GLY A 95 9.95 12.66 1.94
N ASP A 96 11.16 12.89 1.41
CA ASP A 96 11.47 12.84 -0.02
C ASP A 96 12.42 11.67 -0.28
N PHE A 97 11.98 10.75 -1.14
CA PHE A 97 12.67 9.54 -1.55
C PHE A 97 12.69 9.52 -3.08
N ASN A 98 13.57 10.32 -3.70
CA ASN A 98 13.68 10.41 -5.16
C ASN A 98 12.37 10.88 -5.84
N ASN A 99 11.77 11.97 -5.33
CA ASN A 99 10.45 12.51 -5.73
C ASN A 99 9.24 11.72 -5.19
N TYR A 100 9.45 10.62 -4.47
CA TYR A 100 8.40 9.91 -3.78
C TYR A 100 8.26 10.41 -2.34
N LYS A 101 7.04 10.49 -1.85
CA LYS A 101 6.74 10.95 -0.49
C LYS A 101 6.68 9.83 0.55
N VAL A 102 6.82 8.58 0.11
CA VAL A 102 6.92 7.38 0.94
C VAL A 102 8.06 6.48 0.47
N PRO A 103 8.70 5.73 1.37
CA PRO A 103 9.87 4.90 1.03
C PRO A 103 9.52 3.61 0.30
N PHE A 104 8.26 3.13 0.36
CA PHE A 104 7.92 1.81 -0.16
C PHE A 104 6.64 1.80 -0.99
N VAL A 105 6.62 0.97 -2.01
CA VAL A 105 5.41 0.70 -2.81
C VAL A 105 5.21 -0.80 -2.99
N TYR A 106 3.94 -1.19 -3.07
CA TYR A 106 3.53 -2.55 -3.33
C TYR A 106 2.45 -2.60 -4.41
N SER A 107 2.39 -3.73 -5.10
CA SER A 107 1.29 -4.08 -5.98
C SER A 107 0.98 -5.57 -5.85
N THR A 108 -0.29 -5.91 -5.71
CA THR A 108 -0.69 -7.29 -5.44
C THR A 108 -2.03 -7.64 -6.06
N ASN A 109 -2.17 -8.89 -6.48
CA ASN A 109 -3.45 -9.48 -6.87
C ASN A 109 -4.09 -10.32 -5.74
N GLY A 110 -3.50 -10.32 -4.54
CA GLY A 110 -3.85 -11.18 -3.41
C GLY A 110 -3.00 -12.45 -3.32
N GLU A 111 -2.48 -12.96 -4.43
CA GLU A 111 -1.60 -14.13 -4.48
C GLU A 111 -0.12 -13.72 -4.46
N LEU A 112 0.30 -12.96 -5.48
CA LEU A 112 1.65 -12.40 -5.63
C LEU A 112 1.72 -10.99 -5.07
N ILE A 113 2.84 -10.63 -4.47
CA ILE A 113 3.12 -9.28 -3.97
C ILE A 113 4.41 -8.81 -4.61
N TRP A 114 4.32 -7.73 -5.38
CA TRP A 114 5.48 -6.97 -5.87
C TRP A 114 5.80 -5.86 -4.89
N PHE A 115 7.08 -5.62 -4.67
CA PHE A 115 7.61 -4.63 -3.75
C PHE A 115 8.76 -3.87 -4.40
N GLU A 116 8.88 -2.59 -4.06
CA GLU A 116 10.04 -1.77 -4.37
C GLU A 116 10.38 -0.83 -3.20
N ASP A 117 11.69 -0.66 -2.98
CA ASP A 117 12.27 0.26 -2.00
C ASP A 117 12.72 1.53 -2.70
N LEU A 118 11.93 2.60 -2.59
CA LEU A 118 12.12 3.87 -3.29
C LEU A 118 13.23 4.73 -2.69
N ARG A 119 13.79 4.33 -1.54
CA ARG A 119 14.97 4.98 -0.96
C ARG A 119 16.21 4.81 -1.84
N LEU A 120 16.22 3.81 -2.74
CA LEU A 120 17.34 3.48 -3.60
C LEU A 120 17.13 4.06 -5.02
N GLU A 121 18.05 4.91 -5.51
CA GLU A 121 17.93 5.57 -6.82
C GLU A 121 17.74 4.61 -8.01
N LYS A 122 18.28 3.40 -7.93
CA LYS A 122 18.19 2.37 -8.98
C LYS A 122 17.44 1.14 -8.49
N SER A 123 16.43 1.36 -7.65
CA SER A 123 15.60 0.28 -7.13
C SER A 123 14.97 -0.51 -8.27
N ARG A 124 14.82 -1.81 -8.02
CA ARG A 124 14.13 -2.71 -8.94
C ARG A 124 13.03 -3.38 -8.15
N SER A 125 11.84 -3.39 -8.74
CA SER A 125 10.73 -4.14 -8.20
C SER A 125 11.04 -5.63 -8.17
N ARG A 126 10.60 -6.30 -7.11
CA ARG A 126 10.79 -7.74 -6.90
C ARG A 126 9.60 -8.37 -6.21
N PRO A 127 9.33 -9.66 -6.45
CA PRO A 127 8.32 -10.38 -5.69
C PRO A 127 8.79 -10.57 -4.24
N VAL A 128 7.84 -10.50 -3.30
CA VAL A 128 8.00 -10.85 -1.90
C VAL A 128 6.92 -11.85 -1.48
N GLN A 129 7.24 -12.71 -0.52
CA GLN A 129 6.30 -13.75 -0.05
C GLN A 129 5.18 -13.16 0.81
N GLN A 130 5.47 -12.07 1.53
CA GLN A 130 4.56 -11.39 2.43
C GLN A 130 4.84 -9.89 2.44
N PHE A 131 3.88 -9.09 2.92
CA PHE A 131 4.17 -7.68 3.22
C PHE A 131 5.22 -7.60 4.31
N HIS A 132 6.08 -6.59 4.24
CA HIS A 132 7.00 -6.31 5.33
C HIS A 132 6.21 -5.92 6.58
N THR A 133 6.73 -6.32 7.74
CA THR A 133 6.11 -5.97 9.02
C THR A 133 6.34 -4.51 9.34
N PRO A 134 5.53 -3.90 10.23
CA PRO A 134 5.78 -2.53 10.69
C PRO A 134 7.18 -2.33 11.27
N LYS A 135 7.78 -3.36 11.87
CA LYS A 135 9.16 -3.32 12.37
C LYS A 135 10.16 -3.26 11.20
N ALA A 136 10.03 -4.17 10.24
CA ALA A 136 10.95 -4.28 9.10
C ALA A 136 10.94 -3.05 8.16
N ILE A 137 9.87 -2.26 8.17
CA ILE A 137 9.75 -1.03 7.36
C ILE A 137 10.47 0.18 7.99
N VAL A 138 10.81 0.12 9.28
CA VAL A 138 11.53 1.19 9.98
C VAL A 138 13.04 0.92 10.06
N GLU A 139 13.46 -0.33 9.92
CA GLU A 139 14.86 -0.76 9.86
C GLU A 139 15.50 -0.41 8.50
#